data_AF-A0A8H6HN75-F1
#
_entry.id   AF-A0A8H6HN75-F1
#
_cell.length_a   1.000
_cell.length_b   1.000
_cell.length_c   1.000
_cell.angle_alpha   90.00
_cell.angle_beta   90.00
_cell.angle_gamma   90.00
#
_symmetry.space_group_name_H-M   'P 1'
#
loop_
_entity.id
_entity.type
_entity.pdbx_description
1 polymer ?
#
loop_
_entity_poly.entity_id
_entity_poly.type
_entity_poly.pdbx_seq_one_letter_code
_entity_poly.pdbx_strand_id
1 'polypeptide(L)'
;IRALFRSIAPEGAEKRGPGYKHTQIYHVLLMAYGPFHEVSADGHEKLNAQALCMGDINLPIYTYHDKWSGYLLKISVLPNTRTAAAIGHLYLDLVSEYGGKLSIQYVLSGFTHFT
;
A
#
# COMPACT_ATOMS: atom_id res chain seq x y z
N ILE A 1 12.22 -12.88 -9.07
CA ILE A 1 11.17 -11.84 -9.15
C ILE A 1 10.64 -11.65 -10.57
N ARG A 2 11.45 -11.19 -11.56
CA ARG A 2 10.99 -11.03 -12.95
C ARG A 2 10.40 -12.31 -13.60
N ALA A 3 11.02 -13.45 -13.37
CA ALA A 3 10.53 -14.75 -13.86
C ALA A 3 9.17 -15.13 -13.25
N LEU A 4 9.01 -14.88 -11.94
CA LEU A 4 7.77 -15.16 -11.21
C LEU A 4 6.63 -14.23 -11.67
N PHE A 5 6.94 -12.96 -11.91
CA PHE A 5 5.99 -11.98 -12.45
C PHE A 5 5.51 -12.37 -13.85
N ARG A 6 6.42 -12.88 -14.70
CA ARG A 6 6.07 -13.44 -16.02
C ARG A 6 5.24 -14.72 -15.92
N SER A 7 5.45 -15.56 -14.90
CA SER A 7 4.62 -16.76 -14.73
C SER A 7 3.20 -16.46 -14.26
N ILE A 8 2.99 -15.36 -13.52
CA ILE A 8 1.68 -14.98 -12.95
C ILE A 8 0.91 -14.07 -13.90
N ALA A 9 1.59 -13.12 -14.54
CA ALA A 9 0.99 -12.16 -15.46
C ALA A 9 1.91 -11.92 -16.68
N PRO A 10 2.05 -12.91 -17.58
CA PRO A 10 2.97 -12.86 -18.72
C PRO A 10 2.72 -11.63 -19.60
N GLU A 11 1.45 -11.33 -19.89
CA GLU A 11 1.06 -10.19 -20.72
C GLU A 11 1.37 -8.83 -20.08
N GLY A 12 1.33 -8.73 -18.75
CA GLY A 12 1.55 -7.46 -18.04
C GLY A 12 3.00 -6.99 -18.15
N ALA A 13 3.94 -7.94 -18.17
CA ALA A 13 5.37 -7.66 -18.36
C ALA A 13 5.70 -7.25 -19.79
N GLU A 14 5.03 -7.86 -20.78
CA GLU A 14 5.20 -7.55 -22.20
C GLU A 14 4.61 -6.18 -22.57
N LYS A 15 3.45 -5.82 -22.00
CA LYS A 15 2.79 -4.52 -22.20
C LYS A 15 3.53 -3.33 -21.58
N ARG A 16 4.43 -3.56 -20.60
CA ARG A 16 5.12 -2.51 -19.84
C ARG A 16 6.64 -2.51 -20.01
N GLY A 17 7.17 -3.28 -20.96
CA GLY A 17 8.60 -3.34 -21.23
C GLY A 17 9.11 -2.05 -21.89
N PRO A 18 10.36 -1.62 -21.61
CA PRO A 18 10.97 -0.50 -22.33
C PRO A 18 11.13 -0.87 -23.82
N GLY A 19 10.63 -0.03 -24.73
CA GLY A 19 10.72 -0.22 -26.18
C GLY A 19 9.51 -0.90 -26.84
N TYR A 20 8.55 -1.41 -26.07
CA TYR A 20 7.30 -1.96 -26.61
C TYR A 20 6.36 -0.81 -27.00
N LYS A 21 6.10 -0.63 -28.29
CA LYS A 21 5.25 0.44 -28.85
C LYS A 21 3.76 0.09 -28.95
N HIS A 22 3.28 -0.95 -28.29
CA HIS A 22 1.91 -1.44 -28.50
C HIS A 22 1.00 -1.39 -27.28
N THR A 23 -0.20 -0.91 -27.57
CA THR A 23 -1.40 -0.76 -26.73
C THR A 23 -1.28 0.34 -25.69
N GLN A 24 -1.73 1.54 -26.06
CA GLN A 24 -2.05 2.59 -25.10
C GLN A 24 -2.97 1.99 -24.05
N ILE A 25 -2.48 1.86 -22.82
CA ILE A 25 -3.30 1.40 -21.71
C ILE A 25 -4.40 2.46 -21.55
N TYR A 26 -5.63 2.08 -21.83
CA TYR A 26 -6.77 2.96 -21.59
C TYR A 26 -6.92 3.12 -20.07
N HIS A 27 -6.43 4.24 -19.56
CA HIS A 27 -6.62 4.64 -18.19
C HIS A 27 -8.09 5.05 -18.02
N VAL A 28 -8.85 4.24 -17.29
CA VAL A 28 -10.16 4.65 -16.78
C VAL A 28 -9.95 5.64 -15.63
N LEU A 29 -10.88 6.59 -15.49
CA LEU A 29 -10.89 7.52 -14.37
C LEU A 29 -11.01 6.73 -13.06
N LEU A 30 -10.08 6.97 -12.15
CA LEU A 30 -10.22 6.54 -10.75
C LEU A 30 -11.33 7.36 -10.13
N MET A 31 -12.46 6.70 -9.84
CA MET A 31 -13.61 7.32 -9.19
C MET A 31 -13.41 7.27 -7.67
N ALA A 32 -13.42 8.44 -7.03
CA ALA A 32 -13.48 8.56 -5.58
C ALA A 32 -14.77 9.31 -5.21
N TYR A 33 -15.66 8.65 -4.47
CA TYR A 33 -17.02 9.15 -4.22
C TYR A 33 -17.11 10.21 -3.11
N GLY A 34 -16.07 10.37 -2.30
CA GLY A 34 -16.00 11.40 -1.27
C GLY A 34 -14.93 11.13 -0.20
N PRO A 35 -14.74 12.08 0.75
CA PRO A 35 -13.82 11.90 1.87
C PRO A 35 -14.22 10.70 2.71
N PHE A 36 -13.23 9.90 3.15
CA PHE A 36 -13.45 8.66 3.90
C PHE A 36 -14.28 7.61 3.15
N HIS A 37 -14.55 7.77 1.85
CA HIS A 37 -15.23 6.71 1.11
C HIS A 37 -14.29 5.52 0.90
N GLU A 38 -13.05 5.81 0.51
CA GLU A 38 -12.04 4.80 0.25
C GLU A 38 -10.68 5.24 0.81
N VAL A 39 -10.13 4.42 1.71
CA VAL A 39 -8.81 4.64 2.30
C VAL A 39 -7.85 3.60 1.74
N SER A 40 -6.71 4.07 1.25
CA SER A 40 -5.63 3.23 0.78
C SER A 40 -4.55 3.18 1.85
N ALA A 41 -4.15 1.96 2.22
CA ALA A 41 -3.08 1.74 3.17
C ALA A 41 -1.92 0.99 2.52
N ASP A 42 -0.72 1.49 2.75
CA ASP A 42 0.51 0.93 2.17
C ASP A 42 1.62 0.87 3.22
N GLY A 43 2.33 -0.25 3.21
CA GLY A 43 3.51 -0.48 4.04
C GLY A 43 4.76 -0.17 3.24
N HIS A 44 5.60 0.73 3.74
CA HIS A 44 6.79 1.20 3.05
C HIS A 44 8.07 0.93 3.86
N GLU A 45 8.89 0.00 3.37
CA GLU A 45 10.20 -0.38 3.95
C GLU A 45 11.36 0.48 3.38
N LYS A 46 11.20 1.81 3.33
CA LYS A 46 12.21 2.73 2.76
C LYS A 46 13.43 2.92 3.66
N LEU A 47 13.23 2.75 4.96
CA LEU A 47 14.25 2.97 5.99
C LEU A 47 14.85 1.62 6.41
N ASN A 48 15.45 0.94 5.43
CA ASN A 48 16.09 -0.34 5.66
C ASN A 48 17.58 -0.15 6.04
N ALA A 49 18.26 -1.24 6.38
CA ALA A 49 19.69 -1.29 6.69
C ALA A 49 20.57 -0.52 5.69
N GLN A 50 20.21 -0.53 4.40
CA GLN A 50 20.93 0.18 3.34
C GLN A 50 20.71 1.71 3.38
N ALA A 51 19.55 2.15 3.85
CA ALA A 51 19.20 3.56 3.95
C ALA A 51 19.64 4.19 5.28
N LEU A 52 19.59 3.44 6.39
CA LEU A 52 19.94 3.96 7.72
C LEU A 52 21.42 3.77 8.10
N CYS A 53 22.14 2.84 7.48
CA CYS A 53 23.51 2.47 7.88
C CYS A 53 23.65 2.12 9.37
N MET A 54 22.57 1.68 10.03
CA MET A 54 22.52 1.31 11.46
C MET A 54 22.56 -0.21 11.68
N GLY A 55 23.19 -0.97 10.78
CA GLY A 55 23.18 -2.43 10.81
C GLY A 55 21.82 -3.01 10.39
N ASP A 56 21.35 -4.05 11.08
CA ASP A 56 20.12 -4.80 10.72
C ASP A 56 18.80 -4.12 11.15
N ILE A 57 18.87 -2.86 11.59
CA ILE A 57 17.70 -2.11 12.03
C ILE A 57 16.93 -1.59 10.81
N ASN A 58 15.66 -2.00 10.71
CA ASN A 58 14.71 -1.51 9.72
C ASN A 58 13.59 -0.74 10.44
N LEU A 59 13.23 0.43 9.92
CA LEU A 59 12.14 1.27 10.44
C LEU A 59 11.01 1.35 9.40
N PRO A 60 10.22 0.28 9.23
CA PRO A 60 9.17 0.30 8.23
C PRO A 60 8.05 1.28 8.63
N ILE A 61 7.58 2.02 7.64
CA ILE A 61 6.56 3.05 7.81
C ILE A 61 5.25 2.50 7.26
N TYR A 62 4.15 2.69 7.99
CA TYR A 62 2.81 2.37 7.51
C TYR A 62 1.98 3.64 7.39
N THR A 63 1.31 3.81 6.26
CA THR A 63 0.50 5.00 5.98
C THR A 63 -0.92 4.63 5.60
N TYR A 64 -1.86 5.45 6.09
CA TYR A 64 -3.23 5.50 5.62
C TYR A 64 -3.44 6.84 4.92
N HIS A 65 -3.90 6.80 3.68
CA HIS A 65 -4.31 8.01 2.96
C HIS A 65 -5.71 7.87 2.39
N ASP A 66 -6.47 8.96 2.49
CA ASP A 66 -7.78 9.06 1.86
C ASP A 66 -7.60 9.23 0.35
N LYS A 67 -8.28 8.40 -0.46
CA LYS A 67 -8.12 8.45 -1.91
C LYS A 67 -8.74 9.69 -2.54
N TRP A 68 -9.80 10.24 -1.93
CA TRP A 68 -10.50 11.39 -2.49
C TRP A 68 -9.73 12.69 -2.26
N SER A 69 -9.32 12.96 -1.02
CA SER A 69 -8.59 14.19 -0.67
C SER A 69 -7.08 14.09 -0.85
N GLY A 70 -6.53 12.87 -0.96
CA GLY A 70 -5.08 12.64 -0.89
C GLY A 70 -4.49 12.91 0.48
N TYR A 71 -5.33 13.17 1.50
CA TYR A 71 -4.88 13.50 2.84
C TYR A 71 -4.31 12.27 3.53
N LEU A 72 -3.13 12.43 4.15
CA LEU A 72 -2.52 11.40 5.01
C LEU A 72 -3.26 11.38 6.34
N LEU A 73 -4.12 10.38 6.52
CA LEU A 73 -4.89 10.17 7.74
C LEU A 73 -3.96 9.76 8.90
N LYS A 74 -3.02 8.85 8.64
CA LYS A 74 -2.08 8.40 9.65
C LYS A 74 -0.79 7.93 9.03
N ILE A 75 0.32 8.29 9.67
CA ILE A 75 1.65 7.76 9.36
C ILE A 75 2.26 7.28 10.68
N SER A 76 2.72 6.04 10.71
CA SER A 76 3.34 5.48 11.91
C SER A 76 4.51 4.59 11.53
N VAL A 77 5.56 4.66 12.33
CA VAL A 77 6.70 3.76 12.23
C VAL A 77 6.37 2.52 13.05
N LEU A 78 6.33 1.37 12.39
CA LEU A 78 6.13 0.09 13.04
C LEU A 78 7.46 -0.66 13.14
N PRO A 79 7.63 -1.54 14.13
CA PRO A 79 8.76 -2.47 14.13
C PRO A 79 8.60 -3.57 13.06
N ASN A 80 7.35 -3.91 12.71
CA ASN A 80 7.05 -4.93 11.71
C ASN A 80 5.72 -4.63 10.99
N THR A 81 5.80 -4.25 9.72
CA THR A 81 4.63 -3.94 8.86
C THR A 81 4.06 -5.16 8.14
N ARG A 82 4.63 -6.36 8.33
CA ARG A 82 4.16 -7.60 7.66
C ARG A 82 3.22 -8.43 8.52
N THR A 83 3.04 -8.06 9.79
CA THR A 83 2.13 -8.78 10.69
C THR A 83 0.75 -8.15 10.69
N ALA A 84 -0.28 -8.97 10.47
CA ALA A 84 -1.67 -8.52 10.49
C ALA A 84 -2.07 -7.93 11.85
N ALA A 85 -1.51 -8.45 12.96
CA ALA A 85 -1.76 -7.92 14.29
C ALA A 85 -1.29 -6.46 14.44
N ALA A 86 -0.08 -6.13 13.98
CA ALA A 86 0.44 -4.76 14.05
C ALA A 86 -0.40 -3.79 13.21
N ILE A 87 -0.80 -4.21 12.00
CA ILE A 87 -1.68 -3.40 11.14
C ILE A 87 -3.06 -3.23 11.77
N GLY A 88 -3.62 -4.28 12.36
CA GLY A 88 -4.92 -4.27 13.03
C GLY A 88 -4.96 -3.33 14.23
N HIS A 89 -3.90 -3.29 15.05
CA HIS A 89 -3.80 -2.30 16.13
C HIS A 89 -3.74 -0.87 15.60
N LEU A 90 -2.92 -0.62 14.57
CA LEU A 90 -2.84 0.69 13.93
C LEU A 90 -4.18 1.15 13.35
N TYR A 91 -4.95 0.20 12.82
CA TYR A 91 -6.29 0.44 12.33
C TYR A 91 -7.25 0.85 13.45
N LEU A 92 -7.26 0.10 14.57
CA LEU A 92 -8.08 0.43 15.73
C LEU A 92 -7.72 1.79 16.33
N ASP A 93 -6.42 2.12 16.39
CA ASP A 93 -5.96 3.44 16.84
C ASP A 93 -6.47 4.55 15.92
N LEU A 94 -6.44 4.33 14.60
CA LEU A 94 -7.01 5.28 13.63
C LEU A 94 -8.51 5.47 13.86
N VAL A 95 -9.28 4.38 14.03
CA VAL A 95 -10.72 4.47 14.30
C VAL A 95 -10.99 5.22 15.61
N SER A 96 -10.19 4.98 16.64
CA SER A 96 -10.29 5.68 17.93
C SER A 96 -10.00 7.18 17.80
N GLU A 97 -8.95 7.57 17.06
CA GLU A 97 -8.57 8.98 16.86
C GLU A 97 -9.61 9.78 16.08
N TYR A 98 -10.25 9.15 15.08
CA TYR A 98 -11.28 9.79 14.26
C TYR A 98 -12.71 9.65 14.81
N GLY A 99 -12.86 9.18 16.06
CA GLY A 99 -14.15 9.12 16.76
C GLY A 99 -15.13 8.12 16.16
N GLY A 100 -14.64 6.97 15.69
CA GLY A 100 -15.48 5.90 15.14
C GLY A 100 -15.89 6.08 13.67
N LYS A 101 -15.31 7.06 12.96
CA LYS A 101 -15.52 7.22 11.52
C LYS A 101 -14.80 6.11 10.75
N LEU A 102 -15.55 5.07 10.38
CA LEU A 102 -15.08 4.05 9.46
C LEU A 102 -15.19 4.54 8.01
N SER A 103 -14.17 4.27 7.21
CA SER A 103 -14.33 4.34 5.77
C SER A 103 -15.11 3.13 5.26
N ILE A 104 -15.86 3.34 4.19
CA ILE A 104 -16.72 2.32 3.59
C ILE A 104 -15.87 1.20 2.98
N GLN A 105 -14.71 1.54 2.43
CA GLN A 105 -13.79 0.60 1.81
C GLN A 105 -12.34 0.87 2.21
N TYR A 106 -11.58 -0.21 2.43
CA TYR A 106 -10.13 -0.18 2.64
C TYR A 106 -9.44 -0.97 1.53
N VAL A 107 -8.40 -0.38 0.94
CA VAL A 107 -7.52 -1.06 -0.02
C VAL A 107 -6.14 -1.20 0.61
N LEU A 108 -5.76 -2.45 0.87
CA LEU A 108 -4.48 -2.81 1.48
C LEU A 108 -3.54 -3.34 0.39
N SER A 109 -2.43 -2.64 0.19
CA SER A 109 -1.35 -3.10 -0.68
C SER A 109 -0.56 -4.22 0.03
N GLY A 110 -0.54 -5.44 -0.53
CA GLY A 110 0.36 -6.51 -0.09
C GLY A 110 -0.22 -7.63 0.80
N PHE A 111 -1.55 -7.76 0.95
CA PHE A 111 -2.15 -8.89 1.66
C PHE A 111 -2.14 -10.15 0.79
N THR A 112 -0.99 -10.82 0.66
CA THR A 112 -0.92 -12.16 0.08
C THR A 112 -1.45 -13.17 1.08
N HIS A 113 -2.50 -13.91 0.69
CA HIS A 113 -3.10 -14.99 1.45
C HIS A 113 -2.06 -15.88 2.15
N PHE A 114 -2.18 -16.00 3.48
CA PHE A 114 -1.68 -17.18 4.21
C PHE A 114 -2.84 -18.16 4.31
N THR A 115 -2.77 -19.19 3.48
CA THR A 115 -3.39 -20.51 3.71
C THR A 115 -2.27 -21.53 3.67
#